data_AF-A0A0L0V0B2-F1
#
_entry.id   AF-A0A0L0V0B2-F1
#
_cell.length_a   1.000
_cell.length_b   1.000
_cell.length_c   1.000
_cell.angle_alpha   90.00
_cell.angle_beta   90.00
_cell.angle_gamma   90.00
#
_symmetry.space_group_name_H-M   'P 1'
#
loop_
_entity.id
_entity.type
_entity.pdbx_description
1 polymer ?
#
loop_
_entity_poly.entity_id
_entity_poly.type
_entity_poly.pdbx_seq_one_letter_code
_entity_poly.pdbx_strand_id
1 'polypeptide(L)'
;MLSLLVKLIHEPVIQLTRLTIPFLKLSKLFFKKLSRAGMNKNLTSSFTEMNSIQLECLCNSAGLVSSNLSTLTNLLVNADANDGAIANPVNSLEMIQVTETLASQFKTPVQLEVLYLISLVAETGGLPDQNYYKDYFLTWNTQFTLAIHNFVQFVQTI
;
A
#
# COMPACT_ATOMS: atom_id res chain seq x y z
N MET A 1 2.73 -14.62 -0.37
CA MET A 1 1.49 -15.08 0.28
C MET A 1 1.89 -15.37 1.73
N LEU A 2 1.80 -14.35 2.58
CA LEU A 2 2.41 -14.34 3.92
C LEU A 2 1.69 -15.35 4.83
N SER A 3 2.43 -16.36 5.29
CA SER A 3 2.03 -17.31 6.31
C SER A 3 2.00 -16.62 7.67
N LEU A 4 0.83 -16.16 8.08
CA LEU A 4 0.50 -15.80 9.47
C LEU A 4 0.40 -17.06 10.36
N LEU A 5 1.40 -17.95 10.30
CA LEU A 5 1.49 -19.13 11.16
C LEU A 5 2.20 -18.84 12.49
N VAL A 6 2.26 -17.57 12.90
CA VAL A 6 2.63 -17.19 14.27
C VAL A 6 1.33 -16.87 15.00
N LYS A 7 1.04 -17.66 16.04
CA LYS A 7 -0.10 -17.39 16.93
C LYS A 7 0.26 -16.19 17.81
N LEU A 8 -0.30 -15.04 17.50
CA LEU A 8 -0.15 -13.84 18.33
C LEU A 8 -0.90 -14.01 19.65
N ILE A 9 -0.31 -13.57 20.76
CA ILE A 9 -0.87 -13.75 22.11
C ILE A 9 -1.15 -12.42 22.84
N HIS A 10 -0.51 -11.32 22.46
CA HIS A 10 -0.69 -10.02 23.11
C HIS A 10 -1.77 -9.19 22.40
N GLU A 11 -2.79 -8.77 23.14
CA GLU A 11 -3.94 -8.04 22.59
C GLU A 11 -3.56 -6.78 21.81
N PRO A 12 -2.63 -5.91 22.27
CA PRO A 12 -2.23 -4.74 21.49
C PRO A 12 -1.59 -5.12 20.14
N VAL A 13 -0.81 -6.21 20.09
CA VAL A 13 -0.21 -6.71 18.83
C VAL A 13 -1.27 -7.31 17.90
N ILE A 14 -2.25 -8.02 18.47
CA ILE A 14 -3.40 -8.56 17.72
C ILE A 14 -4.19 -7.42 17.08
N GLN A 15 -4.44 -6.33 17.81
CA GLN A 15 -5.13 -5.15 17.30
C GLN A 15 -4.33 -4.44 16.21
N LEU A 16 -3.03 -4.22 16.41
CA LEU A 16 -2.15 -3.68 15.36
C LEU A 16 -2.17 -4.55 14.10
N THR A 17 -2.11 -5.87 14.27
CA THR A 17 -2.18 -6.83 13.15
C THR A 17 -3.53 -6.75 12.42
N ARG A 18 -4.65 -6.54 13.14
CA ARG A 18 -5.95 -6.30 12.50
C ARG A 18 -5.95 -4.99 11.71
N LEU A 19 -5.35 -3.93 12.25
CA LEU A 19 -5.20 -2.64 11.58
C LEU A 19 -4.26 -2.70 10.36
N THR A 20 -3.43 -3.75 10.22
CA THR A 20 -2.61 -3.96 9.02
C THR A 20 -3.33 -4.57 7.83
N ILE A 21 -4.41 -5.30 8.09
CA ILE A 21 -5.18 -5.99 7.05
C ILE A 21 -5.67 -5.03 5.95
N PRO A 22 -6.24 -3.84 6.25
CA PRO A 22 -6.71 -2.91 5.23
C PRO A 22 -5.59 -2.43 4.31
N PHE A 23 -4.46 -1.96 4.83
CA PHE A 23 -3.39 -1.46 3.95
C PHE A 23 -2.71 -2.59 3.17
N LEU A 24 -2.59 -3.81 3.72
CA LEU A 24 -2.13 -4.98 2.95
C LEU A 24 -3.04 -5.28 1.75
N LYS A 25 -4.36 -5.28 1.98
CA LYS A 25 -5.36 -5.51 0.93
C LYS A 25 -5.34 -4.40 -0.10
N LEU A 26 -5.26 -3.14 0.32
CA LEU A 26 -5.22 -1.98 -0.56
C LEU A 26 -3.94 -1.93 -1.39
N SER A 27 -2.77 -2.23 -0.82
CA SER A 27 -1.51 -2.38 -1.56
C SER A 27 -1.61 -3.45 -2.65
N LYS A 28 -2.14 -4.63 -2.30
CA LYS A 28 -2.38 -5.69 -3.28
C LYS A 28 -3.35 -5.24 -4.38
N LEU A 29 -4.42 -4.54 -4.01
CA LEU A 29 -5.44 -4.09 -4.94
C LEU A 29 -4.90 -3.04 -5.91
N PHE A 30 -4.06 -2.13 -5.43
CA PHE A 30 -3.33 -1.14 -6.25
C PHE A 30 -2.52 -1.83 -7.35
N PHE A 31 -1.56 -2.68 -6.98
CA PHE A 31 -0.70 -3.35 -7.97
C PHE A 31 -1.47 -4.32 -8.87
N LYS A 32 -2.54 -4.95 -8.36
CA LYS A 32 -3.42 -5.77 -9.19
C LYS A 32 -4.13 -4.91 -10.25
N LYS A 33 -4.57 -3.70 -9.88
CA LYS A 33 -5.17 -2.76 -10.83
C LYS A 33 -4.15 -2.29 -11.86
N LEU A 34 -2.91 -2.03 -11.47
CA LEU A 34 -1.84 -1.65 -12.40
C LEU A 34 -1.38 -2.79 -13.33
N SER A 35 -1.56 -4.05 -12.93
CA SER A 35 -1.07 -5.20 -13.71
C SER A 35 -1.66 -5.29 -15.13
N ARG A 36 -1.03 -6.11 -15.99
CA ARG A 36 -1.54 -6.47 -17.34
C ARG A 36 -2.98 -7.02 -17.32
N ALA A 37 -3.40 -7.66 -16.23
CA ALA A 37 -4.77 -8.17 -16.08
C ALA A 37 -5.77 -7.07 -15.64
N GLY A 38 -5.28 -5.90 -15.25
CA GLY A 38 -6.04 -4.77 -14.72
C GLY A 38 -6.27 -3.66 -15.75
N MET A 39 -5.77 -2.45 -15.47
CA MET A 39 -5.90 -1.27 -16.34
C MET A 39 -4.99 -1.38 -17.56
N ASN A 40 -3.83 -2.04 -17.46
CA ASN A 40 -2.86 -2.08 -18.55
C ASN A 40 -3.37 -2.78 -19.83
N LYS A 41 -4.39 -3.66 -19.74
CA LYS A 41 -5.03 -4.25 -20.94
C LYS A 41 -5.97 -3.30 -21.68
N ASN A 42 -6.38 -2.20 -21.03
CA ASN A 42 -7.34 -1.24 -21.58
C ASN A 42 -6.64 0.01 -22.13
N LEU A 43 -5.31 0.03 -22.12
CA LEU A 43 -4.53 1.13 -22.67
C LEU A 43 -4.58 1.05 -24.21
N THR A 44 -4.77 2.21 -24.83
CA THR A 44 -4.79 2.37 -26.30
C THR A 44 -3.39 2.36 -26.91
N SER A 45 -2.35 2.49 -26.09
CA SER A 45 -0.95 2.53 -26.51
C SER A 45 -0.06 1.75 -25.54
N SER A 46 0.96 1.10 -26.08
CA SER A 46 2.05 0.51 -25.29
C SER A 46 3.12 1.54 -24.91
N PHE A 47 3.03 2.76 -25.44
CA PHE A 47 3.96 3.86 -25.21
C PHE A 47 3.35 4.90 -24.27
N THR A 48 4.20 5.52 -23.48
CA THR A 48 3.85 6.55 -22.49
C THR A 48 4.90 7.65 -22.53
N GLU A 49 4.50 8.90 -22.27
CA GLU A 49 5.39 10.06 -22.14
C GLU A 49 6.18 10.08 -20.81
N MET A 50 6.27 8.94 -20.12
CA MET A 50 7.06 8.85 -18.89
C MET A 50 8.53 8.72 -19.24
N ASN A 51 9.37 9.52 -18.59
CA ASN A 51 10.81 9.37 -18.70
C ASN A 51 11.30 8.12 -17.94
N SER A 52 12.56 7.76 -18.16
CA SER A 52 13.17 6.57 -17.55
C SER A 52 13.13 6.58 -16.02
N ILE A 53 13.31 7.74 -15.39
CA ILE A 53 13.27 7.90 -13.91
C ILE A 53 11.85 7.60 -13.40
N GLN A 54 10.82 8.13 -14.05
CA GLN A 54 9.43 7.90 -13.68
C GLN A 54 9.02 6.42 -13.85
N LEU A 55 9.44 5.79 -14.95
CA LEU A 55 9.23 4.36 -15.19
C LEU A 55 9.93 3.51 -14.13
N GLU A 56 11.18 3.84 -13.80
CA GLU A 56 11.94 3.15 -12.75
C GLU A 56 11.24 3.27 -11.40
N CYS A 57 10.73 4.44 -11.04
CA CYS A 57 9.93 4.62 -9.82
C CYS A 57 8.72 3.68 -9.76
N LEU A 58 7.96 3.55 -10.86
CA LEU A 58 6.83 2.62 -10.93
C LEU A 58 7.28 1.16 -10.80
N CYS A 59 8.30 0.75 -11.55
CA CYS A 59 8.83 -0.62 -11.54
C CYS A 59 9.32 -1.04 -10.15
N ASN A 60 10.00 -0.15 -9.44
CA ASN A 60 10.59 -0.44 -8.14
C ASN A 60 9.56 -0.38 -6.99
N SER A 61 8.44 0.33 -7.17
CA SER A 61 7.46 0.59 -6.11
C SER A 61 6.91 -0.68 -5.45
N ALA A 62 6.58 -1.72 -6.22
CA ALA A 62 6.05 -2.97 -5.68
C ALA A 62 7.06 -3.70 -4.76
N GLY A 63 8.34 -3.69 -5.13
CA GLY A 63 9.40 -4.28 -4.33
C GLY A 63 9.62 -3.50 -3.03
N LEU A 64 9.65 -2.17 -3.10
CA LEU A 64 9.78 -1.28 -1.95
C LEU A 64 8.62 -1.44 -0.97
N VAL A 65 7.38 -1.48 -1.47
CA VAL A 65 6.18 -1.74 -0.65
C VAL A 65 6.24 -3.12 0.00
N SER A 66 6.61 -4.15 -0.76
CA SER A 66 6.75 -5.51 -0.23
C SER A 66 7.80 -5.59 0.88
N SER A 67 8.91 -4.86 0.73
CA SER A 67 9.96 -4.78 1.74
C SER A 67 9.43 -4.17 3.04
N ASN A 68 8.79 -3.00 2.97
CA ASN A 68 8.23 -2.35 4.16
C ASN A 68 7.12 -3.15 4.85
N LEU A 69 6.26 -3.83 4.09
CA LEU A 69 5.25 -4.73 4.65
C LEU A 69 5.90 -5.91 5.40
N SER A 70 7.03 -6.41 4.90
CA SER A 70 7.80 -7.47 5.55
C SER A 70 8.47 -6.96 6.83
N THR A 71 9.08 -5.77 6.79
CA THR A 71 9.64 -5.10 7.97
C THR A 71 8.58 -4.91 9.04
N LEU A 72 7.40 -4.38 8.68
CA LEU A 72 6.32 -4.18 9.63
C LEU A 72 5.81 -5.49 10.23
N THR A 73 5.71 -6.55 9.41
CA THR A 73 5.34 -7.88 9.91
C THR A 73 6.35 -8.40 10.93
N ASN A 74 7.66 -8.23 10.66
CA ASN A 74 8.70 -8.63 11.60
C ASN A 74 8.64 -7.83 12.91
N LEU A 75 8.36 -6.53 12.85
CA LEU A 75 8.16 -5.71 14.05
C LEU A 75 6.99 -6.20 14.91
N LEU A 76 5.87 -6.56 14.29
CA LEU A 76 4.71 -7.11 15.02
C LEU A 76 5.05 -8.46 15.67
N VAL A 77 5.70 -9.38 14.93
CA VAL A 77 6.11 -10.68 15.46
C VAL A 77 7.11 -10.53 16.62
N ASN A 78 8.09 -9.65 16.48
CA ASN A 78 9.07 -9.38 17.53
C ASN A 78 8.44 -8.72 18.76
N ALA A 79 7.48 -7.82 18.56
CA ALA A 79 6.75 -7.20 19.66
C ALA A 79 5.91 -8.22 20.43
N ASP A 80 5.28 -9.17 19.75
CA ASP A 80 4.53 -10.25 20.39
C ASP A 80 5.43 -11.24 21.15
N ALA A 81 6.63 -11.51 20.63
CA ALA A 81 7.58 -12.41 21.28
C ALA A 81 8.21 -11.83 22.56
N ASN A 82 8.27 -10.51 22.69
CA ASN A 82 8.89 -9.79 23.81
C ASN A 82 7.83 -9.24 24.78
N ASP A 83 6.97 -10.10 25.31
CA ASP A 83 5.91 -9.76 26.29
C ASP A 83 4.97 -8.60 25.86
N GLY A 84 4.78 -8.41 24.56
CA GLY A 84 3.95 -7.33 24.04
C GLY A 84 4.58 -5.95 24.25
N ALA A 85 5.92 -5.84 24.24
CA ALA A 85 6.71 -4.62 24.41
C ALA A 85 6.54 -3.59 23.27
N ILE A 86 5.31 -3.35 22.82
CA ILE A 86 4.94 -2.25 21.93
C ILE A 86 5.05 -0.91 22.68
N ALA A 87 4.78 -0.91 23.99
CA ALA A 87 4.96 0.26 24.85
C ALA A 87 6.43 0.71 24.98
N ASN A 88 7.39 -0.05 24.43
CA ASN A 88 8.75 0.43 24.25
C ASN A 88 8.75 1.56 23.20
N PRO A 89 9.14 2.81 23.57
CA PRO A 89 9.12 3.95 22.66
C PRO A 89 9.93 3.76 21.37
N VAL A 90 10.94 2.89 21.39
CA VAL A 90 11.75 2.56 20.20
C VAL A 90 10.93 1.76 19.20
N ASN A 91 10.19 0.74 19.67
CA ASN A 91 9.38 -0.13 18.82
C ASN A 91 8.20 0.63 18.19
N SER A 92 7.52 1.48 18.98
CA SER A 92 6.41 2.30 18.49
C SER A 92 6.87 3.32 17.44
N LEU A 93 8.01 3.98 17.66
CA LEU A 93 8.60 4.90 16.69
C LEU A 93 8.96 4.18 15.39
N GLU A 94 9.59 3.02 15.46
CA GLU A 94 9.98 2.25 14.27
C GLU A 94 8.74 1.78 13.47
N MET A 95 7.68 1.33 14.15
CA MET A 95 6.42 0.95 13.51
C MET A 95 5.76 2.14 12.79
N ILE A 96 5.75 3.33 13.40
CA ILE A 96 5.24 4.55 12.78
C ILE A 96 6.06 4.89 11.53
N GLN A 97 7.39 4.92 11.66
CA GLN A 97 8.28 5.27 10.55
C GLN A 97 8.13 4.34 9.35
N VAL A 98 8.09 3.02 9.57
CA VAL A 98 7.88 2.03 8.50
C VAL A 98 6.52 2.22 7.83
N THR A 99 5.48 2.50 8.62
CA THR A 99 4.11 2.70 8.12
C THR A 99 3.97 3.99 7.32
N GLU A 100 4.59 5.09 7.77
CA GLU A 100 4.64 6.35 7.03
C GLU A 100 5.48 6.24 5.76
N THR A 101 6.59 5.51 5.81
CA THR A 101 7.43 5.22 4.64
C THR A 101 6.63 4.43 3.61
N LEU A 102 5.92 3.38 4.03
CA LEU A 102 5.00 2.61 3.19
C LEU A 102 3.98 3.55 2.52
N ALA A 103 3.41 4.48 3.28
CA ALA A 103 2.44 5.42 2.73
C ALA A 103 3.06 6.36 1.68
N SER A 104 4.26 6.86 1.94
CA SER A 104 4.99 7.74 1.03
C SER A 104 5.33 7.08 -0.31
N GLN A 105 5.55 5.77 -0.32
CA GLN A 105 5.90 5.00 -1.51
C GLN A 105 4.79 4.91 -2.55
N PHE A 106 3.55 5.19 -2.17
CA PHE A 106 2.43 5.24 -3.10
C PHE A 106 2.22 6.62 -3.74
N LYS A 107 2.80 7.70 -3.19
CA LYS A 107 2.56 9.06 -3.69
C LYS A 107 2.95 9.21 -5.17
N THR A 108 4.18 8.85 -5.51
CA THR A 108 4.68 8.96 -6.89
C THR A 108 3.98 7.95 -7.83
N PRO A 109 3.84 6.65 -7.49
CA PRO A 109 3.10 5.72 -8.34
C PRO A 109 1.67 6.15 -8.67
N VAL A 110 0.89 6.56 -7.67
CA VAL A 110 -0.49 7.04 -7.89
C VAL A 110 -0.51 8.26 -8.81
N GLN A 111 0.40 9.21 -8.60
CA GLN A 111 0.49 10.40 -9.45
C GLN A 111 0.82 10.04 -10.91
N LEU A 112 1.81 9.16 -11.13
CA LEU A 112 2.22 8.73 -12.46
C LEU A 112 1.12 7.94 -13.17
N GLU A 113 0.40 7.10 -12.43
CA GLU A 113 -0.76 6.38 -12.95
C GLU A 113 -1.84 7.34 -13.44
N VAL A 114 -2.22 8.33 -12.62
CA VAL A 114 -3.26 9.30 -12.98
C VAL A 114 -2.84 10.17 -14.16
N LEU A 115 -1.59 10.61 -14.20
CA LEU A 115 -1.11 11.54 -15.23
C LEU A 115 -0.91 10.85 -16.58
N TYR A 116 -0.29 9.67 -16.59
CA TYR A 116 0.16 9.04 -17.82
C TYR A 116 -0.67 7.82 -18.20
N LEU A 117 -0.96 6.91 -17.27
CA LEU A 117 -1.57 5.64 -17.63
C LEU A 117 -3.09 5.73 -17.77
N ILE A 118 -3.78 6.44 -16.87
CA ILE A 118 -5.23 6.66 -17.01
C ILE A 118 -5.54 7.44 -18.30
N SER A 119 -4.72 8.44 -18.63
CA SER A 119 -4.87 9.24 -19.85
C SER A 119 -4.78 8.41 -21.15
N LEU A 120 -4.20 7.20 -21.09
CA LEU A 120 -4.08 6.28 -22.22
C LEU A 120 -5.24 5.27 -22.31
N VAL A 121 -6.15 5.24 -21.33
CA VAL A 121 -7.32 4.34 -21.33
C VAL A 121 -8.30 4.78 -22.42
N ALA A 122 -8.82 3.80 -23.17
CA ALA A 122 -9.83 4.03 -24.20
C ALA A 122 -11.14 4.59 -23.61
N GLU A 123 -11.73 5.61 -24.25
CA GLU A 123 -12.99 6.23 -23.81
C GLU A 123 -14.26 5.54 -24.35
N THR A 124 -14.13 4.45 -25.12
CA THR A 124 -15.27 3.84 -25.82
C THR A 124 -15.33 2.32 -25.66
N GLY A 125 -16.54 1.74 -25.80
CA GLY A 125 -16.74 0.30 -25.98
C GLY A 125 -17.15 -0.53 -24.76
N GLY A 126 -17.87 0.04 -23.78
CA GLY A 126 -18.41 -0.71 -22.63
C GLY A 126 -17.36 -1.13 -21.59
N LEU A 127 -16.12 -0.69 -21.75
CA LEU A 127 -15.06 -0.80 -20.75
C LEU A 127 -15.13 0.39 -19.78
N PRO A 128 -14.57 0.27 -18.55
CA PRO A 128 -14.47 1.40 -17.66
C PRO A 128 -13.59 2.51 -18.26
N ASP A 129 -14.08 3.74 -18.23
CA ASP A 129 -13.43 4.92 -18.81
C ASP A 129 -12.42 5.57 -17.85
N GLN A 130 -11.81 6.67 -18.29
CA GLN A 130 -10.83 7.42 -17.49
C GLN A 130 -11.42 7.94 -16.16
N ASN A 131 -12.68 8.37 -16.16
CA ASN A 131 -13.34 8.92 -14.97
C ASN A 131 -13.54 7.84 -13.91
N TYR A 132 -13.95 6.65 -14.32
CA TYR A 132 -14.03 5.50 -13.44
C TYR A 132 -12.68 5.21 -12.76
N TYR A 133 -11.58 5.24 -13.50
CA TYR A 133 -10.27 4.99 -12.90
C TYR A 133 -9.84 6.12 -11.96
N LYS A 134 -10.09 7.38 -12.31
CA LYS A 134 -9.83 8.53 -11.42
C LYS A 134 -10.59 8.39 -10.09
N ASP A 135 -11.88 8.10 -10.15
CA ASP A 135 -12.73 7.91 -8.96
C ASP A 135 -12.29 6.70 -8.14
N TYR A 136 -11.91 5.62 -8.80
CA TYR A 136 -11.37 4.43 -8.14
C TYR A 136 -10.08 4.76 -7.37
N PHE A 137 -9.12 5.46 -7.99
CA PHE A 137 -7.86 5.80 -7.32
C PHE A 137 -8.03 6.86 -6.24
N LEU A 138 -8.96 7.80 -6.40
CA LEU A 138 -9.36 8.74 -5.35
C LEU A 138 -9.90 7.99 -4.13
N THR A 139 -10.87 7.09 -4.35
CA THR A 139 -11.47 6.25 -3.30
C THR A 139 -10.40 5.40 -2.60
N TRP A 140 -9.55 4.75 -3.38
CA TRP A 140 -8.45 3.95 -2.86
C TRP A 140 -7.51 4.78 -1.98
N ASN A 141 -7.13 5.99 -2.42
CA ASN A 141 -6.21 6.86 -1.69
C ASN A 141 -6.82 7.34 -0.36
N THR A 142 -8.12 7.65 -0.33
CA THR A 142 -8.84 7.99 0.90
C THR A 142 -8.85 6.81 1.87
N GLN A 143 -9.23 5.61 1.40
CA GLN A 143 -9.26 4.40 2.23
C GLN A 143 -7.88 4.03 2.78
N PHE A 144 -6.85 4.17 1.94
CA PHE A 144 -5.48 3.86 2.32
C PHE A 144 -4.94 4.85 3.35
N THR A 145 -5.19 6.16 3.15
CA THR A 145 -4.83 7.21 4.11
C THR A 145 -5.50 6.99 5.47
N LEU A 146 -6.80 6.64 5.48
CA LEU A 146 -7.53 6.32 6.71
C LEU A 146 -6.96 5.09 7.41
N ALA A 147 -6.60 4.04 6.68
CA ALA A 147 -5.99 2.84 7.25
C ALA A 147 -4.63 3.15 7.92
N ILE A 148 -3.78 3.94 7.27
CA ILE A 148 -2.50 4.39 7.82
C ILE A 148 -2.71 5.24 9.08
N HIS A 149 -3.64 6.20 9.03
CA HIS A 149 -3.96 7.05 10.18
C HIS A 149 -4.43 6.23 11.38
N ASN A 150 -5.37 5.30 11.17
CA ASN A 150 -5.89 4.46 12.26
C ASN A 150 -4.79 3.60 12.90
N PHE A 151 -3.86 3.07 12.09
CA PHE A 151 -2.72 2.32 12.60
C PHE A 151 -1.81 3.21 13.45
N VAL A 152 -1.38 4.36 12.92
CA VAL A 152 -0.47 5.29 13.62
C VAL A 152 -1.11 5.82 14.92
N GLN A 153 -2.39 6.20 14.88
CA GLN A 153 -3.12 6.63 16.07
C GLN A 153 -3.13 5.54 17.13
N PHE A 154 -3.42 4.28 16.77
CA PHE A 154 -3.42 3.19 17.74
C PHE A 154 -2.06 2.97 18.37
N VAL A 155 -0.96 3.00 17.58
CA VAL A 155 0.42 2.91 18.09
C VAL A 155 0.71 4.02 19.11
N GLN A 156 0.18 5.23 18.91
CA GLN A 156 0.39 6.37 19.82
C GLN A 156 -0.43 6.28 21.12
N THR A 157 -1.42 5.40 21.19
CA THR A 157 -2.31 5.25 22.37
C THR A 157 -1.89 4.13 23.33
N ILE A 158 -0.92 3.30 22.96
CA ILE A 158 -0.45 2.13 23.71
C ILE A 158 1.01 2.30 24.15
#